data_AF-A0A151JWH6-F1
#
_entry.id   AF-A0A151JWH6-F1
#
_cell.length_a   1.000
_cell.length_b   1.000
_cell.length_c   1.000
_cell.angle_alpha   90.00
_cell.angle_beta   90.00
_cell.angle_gamma   90.00
#
_symmetry.space_group_name_H-M   'P 1'
#
loop_
_entity.id
_entity.type
_entity.pdbx_description
1 polymer ?
#
loop_
_entity_poly.entity_id
_entity_poly.type
_entity_poly.pdbx_seq_one_letter_code
_entity_poly.pdbx_strand_id
1 'polypeptide(L)'
;FSGRYLNFFSNHPFSQKRGVVTGLVDKVLFLSHPKFQQKNMESLINSLLCNGYPLQMLFKTIQDRITKLSKNNFETINNMDQNFDLELTKKTNYFIIPFLKRTSNKFNGILKKYNLQPVYKPLNSLNKFITLGKDKISKDDHSGVVYKIDCKGCNHTYVGQTKRKLKIRLKEHINDIKKPVEALSVISNHRISNGHVMDWENTEILDFEQSFFKRSISEMIYIKMHTDTLNKQSDTDRFPDVYLPLLKQ
;
A
#
# COMPACT_ATOMS: atom_id res chain seq x y z
N PHE A 1 -10.35 -5.60 -23.88
CA PHE A 1 -10.86 -5.97 -22.54
C PHE A 1 -10.30 -7.34 -22.18
N SER A 2 -9.62 -7.50 -21.04
CA SER A 2 -8.90 -8.74 -20.70
C SER A 2 -9.72 -9.79 -19.96
N GLY A 3 -10.92 -9.47 -19.48
CA GLY A 3 -11.78 -10.38 -18.69
C GLY A 3 -11.20 -10.81 -17.33
N ARG A 4 -10.08 -10.22 -16.90
CA ARG A 4 -9.39 -10.59 -15.66
C ARG A 4 -9.86 -9.73 -14.49
N TYR A 5 -10.34 -10.39 -13.45
CA TYR A 5 -10.76 -9.79 -12.19
C TYR A 5 -9.99 -10.41 -11.02
N LEU A 6 -10.36 -10.05 -9.79
CA LEU A 6 -9.81 -10.67 -8.60
C LEU A 6 -10.12 -12.17 -8.60
N ASN A 7 -9.10 -13.02 -8.76
CA ASN A 7 -9.27 -14.46 -8.74
C ASN A 7 -9.84 -14.94 -7.38
N PHE A 8 -10.82 -15.84 -7.41
CA PHE A 8 -11.51 -16.30 -6.21
C PHE A 8 -10.60 -17.05 -5.22
N PHE A 9 -9.56 -17.72 -5.68
CA PHE A 9 -8.63 -18.46 -4.82
C PHE A 9 -7.51 -17.58 -4.24
N SER A 10 -7.43 -16.31 -4.67
CA SER A 10 -6.44 -15.37 -4.15
C SER A 10 -6.59 -15.14 -2.64
N ASN A 11 -5.48 -14.78 -1.98
CA ASN A 11 -5.43 -14.48 -0.54
C ASN A 11 -6.03 -13.09 -0.25
N HIS A 12 -7.34 -12.96 -0.45
CA HIS A 12 -8.14 -11.77 -0.18
C HIS A 12 -9.32 -12.11 0.73
N PRO A 13 -9.77 -11.16 1.57
CA PRO A 13 -11.00 -11.29 2.34
C PRO A 13 -12.19 -11.65 1.45
N PHE A 14 -13.09 -12.48 1.97
CA PHE A 14 -14.30 -12.87 1.24
C PHE A 14 -15.20 -11.66 0.94
N SER A 15 -15.22 -10.65 1.81
CA SER A 15 -15.94 -9.38 1.58
C SER A 15 -15.46 -8.66 0.32
N GLN A 16 -14.16 -8.66 0.03
CA GLN A 16 -13.62 -8.03 -1.18
C GLN A 16 -14.02 -8.82 -2.44
N LYS A 17 -14.03 -10.16 -2.37
CA LYS A 17 -14.50 -11.02 -3.48
C LYS A 17 -15.99 -10.79 -3.77
N ARG A 18 -16.83 -10.71 -2.73
CA ARG A 18 -18.24 -10.31 -2.87
C ARG A 18 -18.37 -8.91 -3.48
N GLY A 19 -17.56 -7.97 -3.00
CA GLY A 19 -17.54 -6.58 -3.47
C GLY A 19 -17.22 -6.46 -4.96
N VAL A 20 -16.34 -7.31 -5.51
CA VAL A 20 -16.08 -7.37 -6.95
C VAL A 20 -17.35 -7.74 -7.72
N VAL A 21 -18.08 -8.78 -7.29
CA VAL A 21 -19.36 -9.16 -7.90
C VAL A 21 -20.36 -8.00 -7.82
N THR A 22 -20.57 -7.46 -6.63
CA THR A 22 -21.52 -6.36 -6.40
C THR A 22 -21.22 -5.15 -7.27
N GLY A 23 -19.97 -4.68 -7.28
CA GLY A 23 -19.58 -3.50 -8.06
C GLY A 23 -19.67 -3.71 -9.57
N LEU A 24 -19.52 -4.95 -10.06
CA LEU A 24 -19.70 -5.23 -11.47
C LEU A 24 -21.18 -5.32 -11.86
N VAL A 25 -22.03 -5.93 -11.01
CA VAL A 25 -23.49 -5.92 -11.20
C VAL A 25 -23.99 -4.47 -11.25
N ASP A 26 -23.55 -3.64 -10.32
CA ASP A 26 -23.91 -2.22 -10.28
C ASP A 26 -23.53 -1.50 -11.58
N LYS A 27 -22.33 -1.75 -12.12
CA LYS A 27 -21.93 -1.18 -13.41
C LYS A 27 -22.85 -1.62 -14.54
N VAL A 28 -23.29 -2.88 -14.56
CA VAL A 28 -24.22 -3.35 -15.59
C VAL A 28 -25.58 -2.65 -15.43
N LEU A 29 -26.11 -2.57 -14.22
CA LEU A 29 -27.44 -2.00 -13.97
C LEU A 29 -27.48 -0.47 -14.15
N PHE A 30 -26.48 0.25 -13.66
CA PHE A 30 -26.50 1.72 -13.63
C PHE A 30 -25.79 2.39 -14.81
N LEU A 31 -24.81 1.73 -15.44
CA LEU A 31 -24.02 2.35 -16.51
C LEU A 31 -24.30 1.76 -17.89
N SER A 32 -24.95 0.59 -17.99
CA SER A 32 -25.31 0.02 -19.30
C SER A 32 -26.69 0.46 -19.74
N HIS A 33 -26.82 0.81 -21.02
CA HIS A 33 -28.12 1.04 -21.65
C HIS A 33 -29.01 -0.22 -21.52
N PRO A 34 -30.31 -0.10 -21.20
CA PRO A 34 -31.21 -1.24 -20.92
C PRO A 34 -31.15 -2.36 -21.96
N LYS A 35 -31.11 -2.00 -23.25
CA LYS A 35 -30.95 -2.93 -24.38
C LYS A 35 -29.76 -3.91 -24.25
N PHE A 36 -28.68 -3.51 -23.60
CA PHE A 36 -27.45 -4.32 -23.48
C PHE A 36 -27.29 -4.97 -22.11
N GLN A 37 -28.18 -4.72 -21.15
CA GLN A 37 -28.02 -5.21 -19.78
C GLN A 37 -27.98 -6.73 -19.71
N GLN A 38 -28.88 -7.43 -20.42
CA GLN A 38 -28.88 -8.89 -20.45
C GLN A 38 -27.55 -9.47 -20.96
N LYS A 39 -27.11 -9.03 -22.14
CA LYS A 39 -25.85 -9.47 -22.75
C LYS A 39 -24.64 -9.15 -21.86
N ASN A 40 -24.65 -7.99 -21.20
CA ASN A 40 -23.59 -7.59 -20.28
C ASN A 40 -23.59 -8.43 -19.01
N MET A 41 -24.76 -8.83 -18.49
CA MET A 41 -24.88 -9.75 -17.34
C MET A 41 -24.36 -11.14 -17.69
N GLU A 42 -24.69 -11.68 -18.86
CA GLU A 42 -24.17 -12.97 -19.33
C GLU A 42 -22.64 -12.95 -19.46
N SER A 43 -22.10 -11.90 -20.09
CA SER A 43 -20.66 -11.69 -20.22
C SER A 43 -19.96 -11.55 -18.86
N LEU A 44 -20.60 -10.85 -17.92
CA LEU A 44 -20.12 -10.70 -16.54
C LEU A 44 -20.03 -12.05 -15.83
N ILE A 45 -21.09 -12.85 -15.88
CA ILE A 45 -21.15 -14.17 -15.24
C ILE A 45 -20.05 -15.07 -15.80
N ASN A 46 -19.94 -15.16 -17.12
CA ASN A 46 -18.89 -15.94 -17.78
C ASN A 46 -17.49 -15.48 -17.36
N SER A 47 -17.26 -14.17 -17.31
CA SER A 47 -15.98 -13.62 -16.83
C SER A 47 -15.68 -14.03 -15.39
N LEU A 48 -16.65 -13.94 -14.48
CA LEU A 48 -16.46 -14.32 -13.07
C LEU A 48 -16.24 -15.82 -12.88
N LEU A 49 -16.89 -16.67 -13.68
CA LEU A 49 -16.64 -18.12 -13.69
C LEU A 49 -15.22 -18.44 -14.13
N CYS A 50 -14.72 -17.80 -15.19
CA CYS A 50 -13.33 -17.91 -15.63
C CYS A 50 -12.32 -17.42 -14.57
N ASN A 51 -12.74 -16.55 -13.64
CA ASN A 51 -11.93 -16.10 -12.51
C ASN A 51 -12.09 -17.00 -11.25
N GLY A 52 -12.79 -18.14 -11.37
CA GLY A 52 -12.91 -19.18 -10.34
C GLY A 52 -14.01 -18.94 -9.30
N TYR A 53 -14.95 -18.01 -9.54
CA TYR A 53 -16.03 -17.75 -8.59
C TYR A 53 -17.04 -18.91 -8.57
N PRO A 54 -17.38 -19.47 -7.39
CA PRO A 54 -18.39 -20.52 -7.30
C PRO A 54 -19.79 -20.03 -7.70
N LEU A 55 -20.50 -20.80 -8.52
CA LEU A 55 -21.84 -20.48 -9.03
C LEU A 55 -22.82 -20.09 -7.92
N GLN A 56 -22.89 -20.90 -6.85
CA GLN A 56 -23.80 -20.66 -5.73
C GLN A 56 -23.54 -19.32 -5.04
N MET A 57 -22.27 -18.97 -4.84
CA MET A 57 -21.86 -17.73 -4.20
C MET A 57 -22.13 -16.51 -5.11
N LEU A 58 -21.88 -16.67 -6.40
CA LEU A 58 -22.12 -15.67 -7.42
C LEU A 58 -23.61 -15.32 -7.49
N PHE A 59 -24.48 -16.29 -7.77
CA PHE A 59 -25.91 -16.05 -7.91
C PHE A 59 -26.54 -15.53 -6.62
N LYS A 60 -26.14 -16.06 -5.45
CA LYS A 60 -26.57 -15.53 -4.17
C LYS A 60 -26.24 -14.05 -4.01
N THR A 61 -25.02 -13.64 -4.37
CA THR A 61 -24.59 -12.25 -4.24
C THR A 61 -25.29 -11.32 -5.24
N ILE A 62 -25.54 -11.79 -6.46
CA ILE A 62 -26.31 -11.05 -7.47
C ILE A 62 -27.75 -10.85 -6.96
N GLN A 63 -28.40 -11.91 -6.49
CA GLN A 63 -29.77 -11.87 -5.98
C GLN A 63 -29.89 -10.95 -4.76
N ASP A 64 -28.98 -11.08 -3.79
CA ASP A 64 -28.92 -10.21 -2.62
C ASP A 64 -28.82 -8.73 -3.05
N ARG A 65 -28.03 -8.43 -4.09
CA ARG A 65 -27.84 -7.07 -4.58
C ARG A 65 -29.08 -6.53 -5.28
N ILE A 66 -29.67 -7.28 -6.20
CA ILE A 66 -30.89 -6.89 -6.91
C ILE A 66 -32.03 -6.66 -5.91
N THR A 67 -32.19 -7.56 -4.94
CA THR A 67 -33.22 -7.44 -3.90
C THR A 67 -33.04 -6.17 -3.06
N LYS A 68 -31.80 -5.83 -2.70
CA LYS A 68 -31.50 -4.58 -1.98
C LYS A 68 -31.83 -3.34 -2.81
N LEU A 69 -31.50 -3.36 -4.09
CA LEU A 69 -31.81 -2.24 -5.00
C LEU A 69 -33.31 -2.08 -5.22
N SER A 70 -34.06 -3.18 -5.29
CA SER A 70 -35.52 -3.15 -5.43
C SER A 70 -36.24 -2.70 -4.16
N LYS A 71 -35.69 -2.97 -2.97
CA LYS A 71 -36.27 -2.53 -1.68
C LYS A 71 -35.98 -1.07 -1.38
N ASN A 72 -34.86 -0.56 -1.85
CA ASN A 72 -34.52 0.86 -1.76
C ASN A 72 -35.24 1.63 -2.87
N ASN A 73 -36.58 1.74 -2.79
CA ASN A 73 -37.27 2.85 -3.43
C ASN A 73 -36.64 4.15 -2.87
N PHE A 74 -36.33 5.10 -3.76
CA PHE A 74 -35.62 6.36 -3.48
C PHE A 74 -36.20 7.22 -2.33
N GLU A 75 -37.36 6.86 -1.78
CA GLU A 75 -38.06 7.55 -0.69
C GLU A 75 -37.55 7.22 0.72
N THR A 76 -36.82 6.12 0.94
CA THR A 76 -36.37 5.71 2.29
C THR A 76 -35.01 6.25 2.72
N ILE A 77 -34.29 6.97 1.84
CA ILE A 77 -33.00 7.57 2.18
C ILE A 77 -33.18 8.68 3.23
N ASN A 78 -34.30 9.42 3.20
CA ASN A 78 -34.55 10.50 4.16
C ASN A 78 -34.97 10.02 5.56
N ASN A 79 -35.49 8.78 5.71
CA ASN A 79 -36.00 8.28 6.99
C ASN A 79 -35.00 7.40 7.77
N MET A 80 -33.91 6.93 7.14
CA MET A 80 -32.86 6.19 7.85
C MET A 80 -31.83 7.10 8.52
N ASP A 81 -31.68 8.36 8.07
CA ASP A 81 -30.76 9.31 8.69
C ASP A 81 -31.20 9.76 10.09
N GLN A 82 -32.50 9.71 10.42
CA GLN A 82 -32.99 10.12 11.75
C GLN A 82 -32.91 9.02 12.83
N ASN A 83 -32.82 7.75 12.44
CA ASN A 83 -32.77 6.62 13.41
C ASN A 83 -31.37 6.05 13.62
N PHE A 84 -30.36 6.47 12.84
CA PHE A 84 -28.99 5.99 13.01
C PHE A 84 -28.21 6.72 14.12
N ASP A 85 -28.72 7.86 14.59
CA ASP A 85 -28.05 8.69 15.60
C ASP A 85 -28.18 8.17 17.04
N LEU A 86 -29.04 7.19 17.32
CA LEU A 86 -29.30 6.70 18.67
C LEU A 86 -28.44 5.49 19.10
N GLU A 87 -27.67 4.88 18.20
CA GLU A 87 -26.81 3.70 18.51
C GLU A 87 -25.29 3.98 18.38
N LEU A 88 -24.89 5.26 18.39
CA LEU A 88 -23.50 5.74 18.23
C LEU A 88 -22.59 5.61 19.48
N THR A 89 -22.88 4.71 20.43
CA THR A 89 -22.18 4.69 21.74
C THR A 89 -21.06 3.66 21.89
N LYS A 90 -20.45 3.18 20.79
CA LYS A 90 -19.09 2.61 20.83
C LYS A 90 -18.29 3.05 19.61
N LYS A 91 -17.46 4.07 19.76
CA LYS A 91 -16.47 4.49 18.77
C LYS A 91 -15.51 3.31 18.50
N THR A 92 -15.77 2.55 17.44
CA THR A 92 -14.91 1.43 17.06
C THR A 92 -13.62 1.97 16.46
N ASN A 93 -12.50 1.59 17.03
CA ASN A 93 -11.20 2.02 16.55
C ASN A 93 -10.74 1.08 15.43
N TYR A 94 -10.48 1.66 14.26
CA TYR A 94 -10.05 0.91 13.08
C TYR A 94 -8.54 0.98 12.91
N PHE A 95 -7.94 -0.11 12.47
CA PHE A 95 -6.54 -0.13 12.06
C PHE A 95 -6.33 -1.10 10.90
N ILE A 96 -5.32 -0.82 10.08
CA ILE A 96 -5.09 -1.56 8.83
C ILE A 96 -4.04 -2.64 9.07
N ILE A 97 -4.35 -3.89 8.69
CA ILE A 97 -3.40 -5.01 8.74
C ILE A 97 -3.42 -5.84 7.45
N PRO A 98 -2.30 -6.51 7.12
CA PRO A 98 -2.27 -7.50 6.04
C PRO A 98 -3.33 -8.59 6.21
N PHE A 99 -3.98 -8.97 5.11
CA PHE A 99 -4.85 -10.15 5.12
C PHE A 99 -4.04 -11.44 5.02
N LEU A 100 -4.24 -12.31 6.01
CA LEU A 100 -3.65 -13.62 6.11
C LEU A 100 -4.80 -14.62 6.41
N LYS A 101 -5.21 -15.38 5.38
CA LYS A 101 -6.40 -16.26 5.43
C LYS A 101 -6.54 -17.10 6.70
N ARG A 102 -5.43 -17.63 7.23
CA ARG A 102 -5.43 -18.51 8.42
C ARG A 102 -5.51 -17.76 9.75
N THR A 103 -4.93 -16.57 9.84
CA THR A 103 -4.77 -15.84 11.11
C THR A 103 -5.74 -14.68 11.25
N SER A 104 -6.02 -13.94 10.16
CA SER A 104 -6.91 -12.78 10.16
C SER A 104 -8.30 -13.10 10.74
N ASN A 105 -8.91 -14.21 10.36
CA ASN A 105 -10.25 -14.57 10.86
C ASN A 105 -10.26 -14.82 12.38
N LYS A 106 -9.23 -15.51 12.90
CA LYS A 106 -9.07 -15.76 14.34
C LYS A 106 -8.80 -14.45 15.09
N PHE A 107 -7.95 -13.60 14.50
CA PHE A 107 -7.56 -12.31 15.07
C PHE A 107 -8.75 -11.37 15.24
N ASN A 108 -9.68 -11.35 14.28
CA ASN A 108 -10.91 -10.56 14.38
C ASN A 108 -11.76 -10.94 15.60
N GLY A 109 -11.82 -12.22 15.96
CA GLY A 109 -12.55 -12.68 17.14
C GLY A 109 -11.96 -12.13 18.45
N ILE A 110 -10.63 -12.01 18.52
CA ILE A 110 -9.93 -11.47 19.69
C ILE A 110 -10.14 -9.96 19.80
N LEU A 111 -9.98 -9.22 18.68
CA LEU A 111 -10.05 -7.76 18.67
C LEU A 111 -11.43 -7.19 19.01
N LYS A 112 -12.49 -7.94 18.71
CA LYS A 112 -13.87 -7.57 19.12
C LYS A 112 -14.01 -7.35 20.62
N LYS A 113 -13.24 -8.08 21.45
CA LYS A 113 -13.24 -7.89 22.91
C LYS A 113 -12.70 -6.54 23.34
N TYR A 114 -11.88 -5.90 22.51
CA TYR A 114 -11.21 -4.63 22.77
C TYR A 114 -11.83 -3.47 21.99
N ASN A 115 -13.01 -3.64 21.38
CA ASN A 115 -13.63 -2.64 20.48
C ASN A 115 -12.72 -2.20 19.32
N LEU A 116 -11.82 -3.08 18.90
CA LEU A 116 -10.92 -2.86 17.78
C LEU A 116 -11.42 -3.60 16.54
N GLN A 117 -11.45 -2.91 15.41
CA GLN A 117 -11.87 -3.50 14.14
C GLN A 117 -10.74 -3.47 13.11
N PRO A 118 -10.17 -4.64 12.74
CA PRO A 118 -9.12 -4.68 11.74
C PRO A 118 -9.73 -4.47 10.34
N VAL A 119 -9.10 -3.60 9.56
CA VAL A 119 -9.35 -3.44 8.13
C VAL A 119 -8.25 -4.18 7.37
N TYR A 120 -8.65 -5.17 6.59
CA TYR A 120 -7.69 -6.04 5.92
C TYR A 120 -7.24 -5.47 4.57
N LYS A 121 -5.93 -5.21 4.46
CA LYS A 121 -5.27 -4.86 3.20
C LYS A 121 -4.67 -6.12 2.58
N PRO A 122 -4.99 -6.47 1.33
CA PRO A 122 -4.31 -7.56 0.65
C PRO A 122 -2.85 -7.18 0.36
N LEU A 123 -1.94 -8.14 0.53
CA LEU A 123 -0.52 -7.93 0.24
C LEU A 123 -0.23 -7.87 -1.26
N ASN A 124 -0.98 -8.63 -2.05
CA ASN A 124 -0.81 -8.72 -3.49
C ASN A 124 -1.93 -7.96 -4.20
N SER A 125 -1.59 -6.82 -4.79
CA SER A 125 -2.53 -6.05 -5.62
C SER A 125 -2.45 -6.50 -7.08
N LEU A 126 -3.59 -6.43 -7.79
CA LEU A 126 -3.65 -6.69 -9.22
C LEU A 126 -2.86 -5.66 -10.04
N ASN A 127 -2.54 -4.48 -9.49
CA ASN A 127 -1.78 -3.45 -10.19
C ASN A 127 -0.39 -3.93 -10.65
N LYS A 128 0.16 -4.98 -10.03
CA LYS A 128 1.41 -5.62 -10.49
C LYS A 128 1.25 -6.34 -11.83
N PHE A 129 0.05 -6.85 -12.13
CA PHE A 129 -0.25 -7.62 -13.33
C PHE A 129 -1.07 -6.84 -14.36
N ILE A 130 -1.90 -5.91 -13.88
CA ILE A 130 -2.81 -5.09 -14.67
C ILE A 130 -2.38 -3.64 -14.47
N THR A 131 -1.47 -3.19 -15.32
CA THR A 131 -1.03 -1.80 -15.35
C THR A 131 -1.93 -0.97 -16.25
N LEU A 132 -2.15 0.29 -15.89
CA LEU A 132 -2.97 1.25 -16.65
C LEU A 132 -2.37 1.69 -17.99
N GLY A 133 -1.31 1.03 -18.47
CA GLY A 133 -0.60 1.40 -19.71
C GLY A 133 0.04 2.79 -19.65
N LYS A 134 0.30 3.32 -18.44
CA LYS A 134 0.96 4.61 -18.26
C LYS A 134 2.46 4.49 -18.50
N ASP A 135 3.07 5.61 -18.91
CA ASP A 135 4.52 5.70 -19.06
C ASP A 135 5.24 5.41 -17.75
N LYS A 136 6.36 4.68 -17.85
CA LYS A 136 7.21 4.39 -16.70
C LYS A 136 7.91 5.68 -16.27
N ILE A 137 7.86 5.96 -14.96
CA ILE A 137 8.60 7.07 -14.37
C ILE A 137 10.08 6.65 -14.30
N SER A 138 10.98 7.57 -14.67
CA SER A 138 12.41 7.34 -14.53
C SER A 138 12.76 7.16 -13.04
N LYS A 139 13.78 6.34 -12.74
CA LYS A 139 14.25 6.07 -11.37
C LYS A 139 14.41 7.37 -10.55
N ASP A 140 15.06 8.36 -11.16
CA ASP A 140 15.43 9.65 -10.59
C ASP A 140 14.27 10.63 -10.36
N ASP A 141 13.15 10.43 -11.06
CA ASP A 141 11.95 11.25 -10.93
C ASP A 141 10.98 10.75 -9.85
N HIS A 142 11.26 9.60 -9.22
CA HIS A 142 10.45 9.13 -8.12
C HIS A 142 10.60 10.00 -6.88
N SER A 143 9.50 10.13 -6.12
CA SER A 143 9.41 10.92 -4.90
C SER A 143 8.82 10.08 -3.77
N GLY A 144 9.11 10.47 -2.52
CA GLY A 144 8.70 9.69 -1.36
C GLY A 144 9.45 8.37 -1.28
N VAL A 145 10.77 8.40 -1.48
CA VAL A 145 11.61 7.20 -1.56
C VAL A 145 12.59 7.12 -0.40
N VAL A 146 12.92 5.89 0.01
CA VAL A 146 14.11 5.57 0.78
C VAL A 146 15.15 5.06 -0.21
N TYR A 147 16.36 5.62 -0.17
CA TYR A 147 17.42 5.32 -1.11
C TYR A 147 18.74 5.01 -0.39
N LYS A 148 19.63 4.31 -1.10
CA LYS A 148 20.96 3.91 -0.67
C LYS A 148 22.00 4.46 -1.63
N ILE A 149 23.09 4.99 -1.09
CA ILE A 149 24.25 5.45 -1.84
C ILE A 149 25.48 4.75 -1.28
N ASP A 150 26.19 4.03 -2.14
CA ASP A 150 27.40 3.32 -1.75
C ASP A 150 28.64 4.19 -1.96
N CYS A 151 29.68 3.96 -1.16
CA CYS A 151 30.98 4.57 -1.40
C CYS A 151 31.77 3.75 -2.43
N LYS A 152 32.43 4.41 -3.38
CA LYS A 152 33.31 3.71 -4.36
C LYS A 152 34.67 3.33 -3.77
N GLY A 153 35.08 3.96 -2.66
CA GLY A 153 36.39 3.78 -2.04
C GLY A 153 36.41 2.85 -0.82
N CYS A 154 35.25 2.46 -0.28
CA CYS A 154 35.15 1.55 0.87
C CYS A 154 33.76 0.93 0.98
N ASN A 155 33.58 -0.02 1.90
CA ASN A 155 32.31 -0.74 2.08
C ASN A 155 31.21 0.06 2.80
N HIS A 156 31.44 1.34 3.09
CA HIS A 156 30.44 2.16 3.77
C HIS A 156 29.31 2.58 2.83
N THR A 157 28.11 2.62 3.37
CA THR A 157 26.89 2.97 2.65
C THR A 157 26.13 4.07 3.38
N TYR A 158 25.36 4.89 2.67
CA TYR A 158 24.46 5.86 3.27
C TYR A 158 23.03 5.56 2.87
N VAL A 159 22.14 5.47 3.86
CA VAL A 159 20.69 5.33 3.63
C VAL A 159 20.01 6.63 4.00
N GLY A 160 19.14 7.13 3.13
CA GLY A 160 18.38 8.34 3.40
C GLY A 160 16.99 8.30 2.80
N GLN A 161 16.10 9.17 3.29
CA GLN A 161 14.79 9.40 2.67
C GLN A 161 14.71 10.72 1.88
N THR A 162 13.69 10.83 1.03
CA THR A 162 13.24 12.11 0.49
C THR A 162 11.74 12.12 0.19
N LYS A 163 11.04 13.20 0.57
CA LYS A 163 9.69 13.49 0.09
C LYS A 163 9.68 13.97 -1.37
N ARG A 164 10.76 14.59 -1.82
CA ARG A 164 10.91 15.19 -3.16
C ARG A 164 11.50 14.17 -4.13
N LYS A 165 11.65 14.57 -5.40
CA LYS A 165 12.31 13.74 -6.42
C LYS A 165 13.73 13.35 -5.99
N LEU A 166 14.10 12.09 -6.23
CA LEU A 166 15.42 11.56 -5.87
C LEU A 166 16.55 12.42 -6.45
N LYS A 167 16.47 12.79 -7.74
CA LYS A 167 17.49 13.63 -8.38
C LYS A 167 17.75 14.97 -7.69
N ILE A 168 16.72 15.56 -7.07
CA ILE A 168 16.88 16.82 -6.35
C ILE A 168 17.68 16.58 -5.07
N ARG A 169 17.36 15.51 -4.34
CA ARG A 169 18.07 15.14 -3.10
C ARG A 169 19.53 14.77 -3.38
N LEU A 170 19.81 14.07 -4.46
CA LEU A 170 21.18 13.73 -4.87
C LEU A 170 21.98 15.00 -5.21
N LYS A 171 21.40 15.94 -5.96
CA LYS A 171 22.04 17.24 -6.25
C LYS A 171 22.36 18.03 -4.99
N GLU A 172 21.51 17.96 -3.97
CA GLU A 172 21.80 18.61 -2.68
C GLU A 172 22.99 17.98 -1.98
N HIS A 173 23.06 16.66 -1.91
CA HIS A 173 24.20 15.95 -1.33
C HIS A 173 25.51 16.23 -2.10
N ILE A 174 25.45 16.32 -3.43
CA ILE A 174 26.62 16.65 -4.25
C ILE A 174 27.11 18.07 -3.95
N ASN A 175 26.19 19.03 -3.87
CA ASN A 175 26.49 20.44 -3.63
C ASN A 175 26.80 20.77 -2.16
N ASP A 176 26.50 19.85 -1.24
CA ASP A 176 26.67 20.04 0.20
C ASP A 176 28.13 20.32 0.58
N ILE A 177 29.10 19.82 -0.20
CA ILE A 177 30.54 20.07 -0.04
C ILE A 177 30.93 21.57 -0.11
N LYS A 178 30.06 22.41 -0.67
CA LYS A 178 30.29 23.87 -0.77
C LYS A 178 29.95 24.63 0.52
N LYS A 179 29.37 23.96 1.52
CA LYS A 179 29.02 24.56 2.81
C LYS A 179 30.23 24.63 3.73
N PRO A 180 30.18 25.48 4.79
CA PRO A 180 31.17 25.45 5.87
C PRO A 180 31.29 24.06 6.50
N VAL A 181 32.48 23.73 7.01
CA VAL A 181 32.84 22.39 7.52
C VAL A 181 31.89 21.93 8.63
N GLU A 182 31.47 22.86 9.50
CA GLU A 182 30.59 22.61 10.63
C GLU A 182 29.16 22.21 10.19
N ALA A 183 28.77 22.59 8.97
CA ALA A 183 27.44 22.36 8.41
C ALA A 183 27.39 21.21 7.39
N LEU A 184 28.49 20.47 7.23
CA LEU A 184 28.58 19.36 6.28
C LEU A 184 27.75 18.15 6.74
N SER A 185 27.09 17.51 5.78
CA SER A 185 26.47 16.21 5.98
C SER A 185 27.50 15.11 6.23
N VAL A 186 27.04 14.00 6.80
CA VAL A 186 27.88 12.80 7.01
C VAL A 186 28.52 12.30 5.71
N ILE A 187 27.81 12.45 4.58
CA ILE A 187 28.32 12.07 3.26
C ILE A 187 29.47 13.00 2.85
N SER A 188 29.29 14.31 2.96
CA SER A 188 30.35 15.28 2.61
C SER A 188 31.57 15.16 3.51
N ASN A 189 31.36 14.96 4.81
CA ASN A 189 32.45 14.71 5.76
C ASN A 189 33.23 13.45 5.41
N HIS A 190 32.54 12.35 5.08
CA HIS A 190 33.19 11.10 4.65
C HIS A 190 34.03 11.31 3.38
N ARG A 191 33.49 12.04 2.39
CA ARG A 191 34.20 12.35 1.14
C ARG A 191 35.46 13.18 1.37
N ILE A 192 35.40 14.22 2.20
CA ILE A 192 36.55 15.10 2.47
C ILE A 192 37.60 14.38 3.32
N SER A 193 37.18 13.75 4.43
CA SER A 193 38.11 13.11 5.37
C SER A 193 38.87 11.94 4.77
N ASN A 194 38.24 11.15 3.89
CA ASN A 194 38.85 9.96 3.30
C ASN A 194 39.26 10.15 1.83
N GLY A 195 38.98 11.31 1.22
CA GLY A 195 39.21 11.53 -0.21
C GLY A 195 38.35 10.63 -1.12
N HIS A 196 37.26 10.07 -0.60
CA HIS A 196 36.43 9.11 -1.31
C HIS A 196 35.33 9.76 -2.17
N VAL A 197 34.83 9.00 -3.15
CA VAL A 197 33.71 9.39 -4.02
C VAL A 197 32.53 8.46 -3.78
N MET A 198 31.33 9.03 -3.68
CA MET A 198 30.09 8.25 -3.58
C MET A 198 29.59 7.86 -4.97
N ASP A 199 28.89 6.73 -5.06
CA ASP A 199 28.27 6.26 -6.31
C ASP A 199 26.89 6.88 -6.53
N TRP A 200 26.88 8.10 -7.06
CA TRP A 200 25.65 8.83 -7.35
C TRP A 200 24.82 8.19 -8.46
N GLU A 201 25.47 7.59 -9.47
CA GLU A 201 24.82 7.02 -10.65
C GLU A 201 24.08 5.72 -10.32
N ASN A 202 24.70 4.88 -9.47
CA ASN A 202 24.11 3.60 -9.06
C ASN A 202 23.28 3.67 -7.77
N THR A 203 22.84 4.87 -7.33
CA THR A 203 21.98 5.04 -6.14
C THR A 203 20.78 4.09 -6.15
N GLU A 204 20.60 3.22 -5.17
CA GLU A 204 19.48 2.26 -5.18
C GLU A 204 18.23 2.84 -4.50
N ILE A 205 17.03 2.51 -4.99
CA ILE A 205 15.79 2.81 -4.27
C ILE A 205 15.39 1.56 -3.49
N LEU A 206 15.35 1.68 -2.16
CA LEU A 206 15.05 0.59 -1.24
C LEU A 206 13.53 0.47 -0.99
N ASP A 207 12.80 1.59 -0.93
CA ASP A 207 11.35 1.58 -0.67
C ASP A 207 10.65 2.86 -1.17
N PHE A 208 9.34 2.76 -1.36
CA PHE A 208 8.44 3.84 -1.78
C PHE A 208 7.34 4.06 -0.73
N GLU A 209 7.39 5.17 -0.01
CA GLU A 209 6.39 5.51 1.01
C GLU A 209 6.15 7.03 1.06
N GLN A 210 4.90 7.43 0.82
CA GLN A 210 4.52 8.84 0.77
C GLN A 210 4.34 9.44 2.16
N SER A 211 3.86 8.63 3.12
CA SER A 211 3.70 9.04 4.50
C SER A 211 5.05 9.27 5.15
N PHE A 212 5.30 10.49 5.63
CA PHE A 212 6.56 10.83 6.30
C PHE A 212 6.87 9.91 7.47
N PHE A 213 5.88 9.64 8.33
CA PHE A 213 6.06 8.78 9.50
C PHE A 213 6.50 7.36 9.09
N LYS A 214 5.76 6.74 8.16
CA LYS A 214 6.09 5.39 7.68
C LYS A 214 7.41 5.35 6.93
N ARG A 215 7.72 6.37 6.12
CA ARG A 215 8.99 6.47 5.40
C ARG A 215 10.17 6.63 6.35
N SER A 216 9.99 7.35 7.46
CA SER A 216 11.02 7.47 8.51
C SER A 216 11.27 6.13 9.21
N ILE A 217 10.22 5.35 9.50
CA ILE A 217 10.39 3.99 10.02
C ILE A 217 11.08 3.08 8.99
N SER A 218 10.72 3.18 7.70
CA SER A 218 11.35 2.43 6.61
C SER A 218 12.86 2.76 6.49
N GLU A 219 13.22 4.04 6.52
CA GLU A 219 14.61 4.50 6.59
C GLU A 219 15.37 3.89 7.77
N MET A 220 14.80 3.93 8.98
CA MET A 220 15.41 3.34 10.19
C MET A 220 15.63 1.83 10.06
N ILE A 221 14.66 1.10 9.49
CA ILE A 221 14.77 -0.33 9.23
C ILE A 221 15.96 -0.60 8.31
N TYR A 222 16.05 0.11 7.19
CA TYR A 222 17.14 -0.09 6.24
C TYR A 222 18.50 0.33 6.80
N ILE A 223 18.59 1.37 7.64
CA ILE A 223 19.82 1.70 8.35
C ILE A 223 20.25 0.54 9.25
N LYS A 224 19.33 -0.03 10.04
CA LYS A 224 19.64 -1.14 10.97
C LYS A 224 19.93 -2.48 10.27
N MET A 225 19.43 -2.69 9.05
CA MET A 225 19.71 -3.89 8.26
C MET A 225 21.12 -3.90 7.66
N HIS A 226 21.78 -2.74 7.57
CA HIS A 226 23.14 -2.63 7.04
C HIS A 226 24.14 -2.41 8.19
N THR A 227 25.30 -3.07 8.12
CA THR A 227 26.32 -3.01 9.18
C THR A 227 27.16 -1.75 9.10
N ASP A 228 27.60 -1.37 7.89
CA ASP A 228 28.58 -0.31 7.67
C ASP A 228 27.90 0.94 7.11
N THR A 229 26.99 1.54 7.90
CA THR A 229 26.29 2.76 7.49
C THR A 229 27.00 4.03 7.97
N LEU A 230 27.04 5.05 7.11
CA LEU A 230 27.52 6.40 7.42
C LEU A 230 26.52 7.21 8.26
N ASN A 231 25.31 6.69 8.44
CA ASN A 231 24.24 7.32 9.21
C ASN A 231 24.64 7.51 10.68
N LYS A 232 24.08 8.53 11.32
CA LYS A 232 24.30 8.73 12.76
C LYS A 232 23.44 7.73 13.53
N GLN A 233 23.93 7.23 14.67
CA GLN A 233 23.11 6.35 15.53
C GLN A 233 21.78 7.02 15.92
N SER A 234 21.82 8.34 16.15
CA SER A 234 20.66 9.19 16.43
C SER A 234 19.55 9.14 15.37
N ASP A 235 19.89 8.79 14.12
CA ASP A 235 18.92 8.67 13.03
C ASP A 235 17.95 7.50 13.26
N THR A 236 18.27 6.59 14.19
CA THR A 236 17.49 5.38 14.49
C THR A 236 16.95 5.29 15.92
N ASP A 237 17.12 6.32 16.75
CA ASP A 237 16.76 6.28 18.18
C ASP A 237 15.28 6.01 18.45
N ARG A 238 14.39 6.34 17.50
CA ARG A 238 12.95 6.12 17.63
C ARG A 238 12.51 4.71 17.21
N PHE A 239 13.42 3.86 16.76
CA PHE A 239 13.11 2.51 16.34
C PHE A 239 13.09 1.57 17.56
N PRO A 240 11.97 0.87 17.85
CA PRO A 240 11.88 0.03 19.05
C PRO A 240 12.78 -1.22 18.96
N ASP A 241 13.57 -1.46 19.99
CA ASP A 241 14.53 -2.58 20.06
C ASP A 241 13.86 -3.96 19.97
N VAL A 242 12.59 -4.07 20.36
CA VAL A 242 11.79 -5.30 20.29
C VAL A 242 11.73 -5.87 18.86
N TYR A 243 11.90 -5.03 17.84
CA TYR A 243 11.88 -5.46 16.44
C TYR A 243 13.27 -5.82 15.88
N LEU A 244 14.37 -5.52 16.57
CA LEU A 244 15.73 -5.82 16.09
C LEU A 244 15.98 -7.30 15.78
N PRO A 245 15.47 -8.28 16.57
CA PRO A 245 15.64 -9.70 16.23
C PRO A 245 15.01 -10.09 14.88
N LEU A 246 14.02 -9.34 14.40
CA LEU A 246 13.38 -9.58 13.11
C LEU A 246 14.21 -9.07 11.93
N LEU A 247 15.16 -8.15 12.17
CA LEU A 247 16.01 -7.55 11.14
C LEU A 247 17.30 -8.33 10.88
N LYS A 248 17.67 -9.27 11.78
CA LYS A 248 18.92 -10.05 11.73
C LYS A 248 18.76 -11.43 11.06
N GLN A 249 17.70 -11.62 10.25
CA GLN A 249 17.44 -12.88 9.54
C GLN A 249 18.15 -12.95 8.19
#